data_AF-Q5WVD3-F1
#
_entry.id   AF-Q5WVD3-F1
#
_cell.length_a   1.000
_cell.length_b   1.000
_cell.length_c   1.000
_cell.angle_alpha   90.00
_cell.angle_beta   90.00
_cell.angle_gamma   90.00
#
_symmetry.space_group_name_H-M   'P 1'
#
loop_
_entity.id
_entity.type
_entity.pdbx_description
1 polymer ?
#
loop_
_entity_poly.entity_id
_entity_poly.type
_entity_poly.pdbx_seq_one_letter_code
_entity_poly.pdbx_strand_id
1 'polypeptide(L)'
;MKIFKFSSWLLLFVFTLDANAYYTSQGSIYDKSGNRVTINGVSWSGFQDTNVFQGLQSNPFYNITMPQSKSRNGLMDLLVHPWSMADSGVNSSTAVEFKTVRLPIQPGVLYDDSGEVDLNKWLSDKTQPEAGNGLFCKTWQSNGQSCEKAVSPKQAFWTVLAEMKKHNINVMIDFHHRYGYGDGMRDGTVYSMTQYEKDLVLLAQEIKQRGLDNVIGIDVFNEPYQLSWFKARNGQVSWIKVIGTAAKAVHQVNPDLLLFVEGPGGGNDDMDNPTICVPKANIKEDSGYAHWRDPGQCGNDQEVVAFKGNWGEDFKPLLDKNLAKQNIAQFDVQKFSNELQLAVPDIDTETLGWLLGDDNMGNNGHLVFSPHVYPKEVAGWETAPGDASNLRFDWSWGFLYKAGYPIVLGEASWKSFEGKNFFTQALMPYLTQSGIGSNNLYFWAIGYLGDTVSAINPNTGELNLDVQQTLKPYFN
;
A
#
# COMPACT_ATOMS: atom_id res chain seq x y z
N MET A 1 34.51 -48.00 41.10
CA MET A 1 34.76 -48.08 39.64
C MET A 1 33.47 -47.73 38.92
N LYS A 2 33.46 -46.55 38.29
CA LYS A 2 32.48 -45.89 37.37
C LYS A 2 30.98 -46.19 37.49
N ILE A 3 30.26 -45.19 38.02
CA ILE A 3 28.82 -44.94 37.84
C ILE A 3 28.62 -44.32 36.45
N PHE A 4 27.78 -44.93 35.60
CA PHE A 4 27.35 -44.35 34.33
C PHE A 4 26.21 -43.36 34.55
N LYS A 5 26.46 -42.08 34.26
CA LYS A 5 25.41 -41.07 34.07
C LYS A 5 24.94 -41.12 32.62
N PHE A 6 23.66 -41.42 32.41
CA PHE A 6 22.98 -41.13 31.16
C PHE A 6 22.71 -39.63 31.09
N SER A 7 23.42 -38.92 30.23
CA SER A 7 23.06 -37.56 29.82
C SER A 7 22.14 -37.65 28.61
N SER A 8 20.86 -37.36 28.83
CA SER A 8 19.89 -37.14 27.76
C SER A 8 20.30 -35.88 26.99
N TRP A 9 20.72 -36.06 25.74
CA TRP A 9 20.90 -34.95 24.80
C TRP A 9 19.52 -34.57 24.26
N LEU A 10 19.00 -33.44 24.72
CA LEU A 10 17.87 -32.77 24.10
C LEU A 10 18.36 -32.22 22.76
N LEU A 11 18.02 -32.85 21.64
CA LEU A 11 18.19 -32.25 20.32
C LEU A 11 17.18 -31.10 20.19
N LEU A 12 17.67 -29.88 20.37
CA LEU A 12 17.01 -28.69 19.86
C LEU A 12 17.03 -28.77 18.33
N PHE A 13 15.89 -29.13 17.74
CA PHE A 13 15.63 -28.85 16.33
C PHE A 13 15.55 -27.33 16.18
N VAL A 14 16.68 -26.70 15.86
CA VAL A 14 16.69 -25.37 15.29
C VAL A 14 16.19 -25.55 13.86
N PHE A 15 14.91 -25.27 13.64
CA PHE A 15 14.42 -25.00 12.29
C PHE A 15 15.15 -23.76 11.81
N THR A 16 16.11 -23.93 10.91
CA THR A 16 16.63 -22.82 10.11
C THR A 16 15.50 -22.44 9.15
N LEU A 17 14.69 -21.47 9.55
CA LEU A 17 13.82 -20.78 8.60
C LEU A 17 14.72 -20.19 7.52
N ASP A 18 14.42 -20.47 6.25
CA ASP A 18 15.12 -19.86 5.12
C ASP A 18 15.02 -18.33 5.27
N ALA A 19 16.17 -17.73 5.58
CA ALA A 19 16.25 -16.42 6.21
C ALA A 19 16.24 -15.27 5.19
N ASN A 20 15.11 -15.03 4.51
CA ASN A 20 14.90 -13.85 3.67
C ASN A 20 13.49 -13.19 3.72
N ALA A 21 12.57 -13.67 4.56
CA ALA A 21 11.18 -13.20 4.54
C ALA A 21 10.92 -11.90 5.32
N TYR A 22 10.00 -11.08 4.80
CA TYR A 22 9.21 -10.16 5.60
C TYR A 22 8.02 -10.90 6.18
N TYR A 23 7.69 -10.62 7.44
CA TYR A 23 6.57 -11.29 8.10
C TYR A 23 5.84 -10.34 9.05
N THR A 24 4.66 -10.75 9.48
CA THR A 24 3.83 -10.01 10.43
C THR A 24 3.89 -10.65 11.81
N SER A 25 3.81 -9.84 12.85
CA SER A 25 3.61 -10.29 14.23
C SER A 25 3.07 -9.17 15.09
N GLN A 26 2.08 -9.48 15.93
CA GLN A 26 1.52 -8.55 16.91
C GLN A 26 1.17 -7.16 16.32
N GLY A 27 0.50 -7.16 15.17
CA GLY A 27 0.07 -5.93 14.47
C GLY A 27 1.21 -5.14 13.81
N SER A 28 2.42 -5.69 13.72
CA SER A 28 3.58 -5.03 13.10
C SER A 28 4.22 -5.88 12.00
N ILE A 29 4.97 -5.22 11.11
CA ILE A 29 5.78 -5.86 10.07
C ILE A 29 7.22 -5.98 10.56
N TYR A 30 7.89 -7.08 10.23
CA TYR A 30 9.28 -7.34 10.56
C TYR A 30 10.06 -7.77 9.32
N ASP A 31 11.35 -7.41 9.29
CA ASP A 31 12.31 -7.95 8.34
C ASP A 31 12.88 -9.29 8.83
N LYS A 32 13.65 -9.96 7.96
CA LYS A 32 14.34 -11.22 8.27
C LYS A 32 15.29 -11.18 9.46
N SER A 33 15.74 -9.99 9.88
CA SER A 33 16.64 -9.80 11.02
C SER A 33 15.86 -9.60 12.32
N GLY A 34 14.52 -9.60 12.27
CA GLY A 34 13.65 -9.31 13.40
C GLY A 34 13.52 -7.82 13.71
N ASN A 35 13.95 -6.93 12.81
CA ASN A 35 13.73 -5.50 12.99
C ASN A 35 12.32 -5.13 12.55
N ARG A 36 11.66 -4.27 13.32
CA ARG A 36 10.35 -3.72 12.93
C ARG A 36 10.52 -2.83 11.70
N VAL A 37 9.71 -3.07 10.68
CA VAL A 37 9.61 -2.23 9.48
C VAL A 37 8.47 -1.24 9.69
N THR A 38 8.76 0.05 9.51
CA THR A 38 7.77 1.13 9.56
C THR A 38 7.61 1.73 8.17
N ILE A 39 6.38 2.09 7.80
CA ILE A 39 6.05 2.65 6.49
C ILE A 39 5.96 4.19 6.60
N ASN A 40 7.12 4.85 6.49
CA ASN A 40 7.20 6.29 6.17
C ASN A 40 7.07 6.43 4.65
N GLY A 41 5.85 6.26 4.15
CA GLY A 41 5.61 5.97 2.74
C GLY A 41 5.22 7.19 1.90
N VAL A 42 5.57 7.18 0.62
CA VAL A 42 4.93 8.02 -0.40
C VAL A 42 4.56 7.18 -1.61
N SER A 43 3.41 7.45 -2.20
CA SER A 43 3.04 6.83 -3.47
C SER A 43 3.67 7.61 -4.62
N TRP A 44 4.25 6.94 -5.62
CA TRP A 44 4.76 7.61 -6.83
C TRP A 44 4.05 7.09 -8.07
N SER A 45 3.13 7.91 -8.58
CA SER A 45 2.32 7.58 -9.75
C SER A 45 3.15 7.56 -11.04
N GLY A 46 2.76 6.69 -11.96
CA GLY A 46 3.12 6.77 -13.37
C GLY A 46 3.17 5.43 -14.09
N PHE A 47 3.61 4.35 -13.46
CA PHE A 47 3.66 3.05 -14.15
C PHE A 47 2.28 2.48 -14.48
N GLN A 48 1.24 2.87 -13.73
CA GLN A 48 -0.15 2.59 -14.06
C GLN A 48 -0.68 3.41 -15.24
N ASP A 49 -0.28 4.68 -15.37
CA ASP A 49 -0.85 5.60 -16.36
C ASP A 49 0.05 5.78 -17.60
N THR A 50 1.30 6.19 -17.38
CA THR A 50 2.29 6.62 -18.39
C THR A 50 3.38 5.57 -18.65
N ASN A 51 3.28 4.38 -18.03
CA ASN A 51 4.25 3.28 -18.12
C ASN A 51 5.68 3.63 -17.60
N VAL A 52 5.82 4.75 -16.90
CA VAL A 52 7.03 5.25 -16.22
C VAL A 52 6.62 6.30 -15.18
N PHE A 53 7.42 6.54 -14.16
CA PHE A 53 7.15 7.59 -13.16
C PHE A 53 6.80 8.93 -13.78
N GLN A 54 5.71 9.52 -13.29
CA GLN A 54 5.31 10.87 -13.66
C GLN A 54 6.34 11.88 -13.16
N GLY A 55 6.55 12.91 -13.98
CA GLY A 55 7.50 13.98 -13.73
C GLY A 55 8.80 13.82 -14.50
N LEU A 56 9.15 12.61 -14.96
CA LEU A 56 10.33 12.39 -15.80
C LEU A 56 10.22 13.04 -17.20
N GLN A 57 9.01 13.42 -17.61
CA GLN A 57 8.74 14.21 -18.81
C GLN A 57 9.26 15.66 -18.69
N SER A 58 9.45 16.16 -17.46
CA SER A 58 9.88 17.54 -17.22
C SER A 58 11.16 17.64 -16.38
N ASN A 59 11.47 16.62 -15.59
CA ASN A 59 12.52 16.62 -14.59
C ASN A 59 13.45 15.41 -14.75
N PRO A 60 14.71 15.54 -14.31
CA PRO A 60 15.61 14.40 -14.34
C PRO A 60 15.31 13.43 -13.18
N PHE A 61 15.64 12.16 -13.34
CA PHE A 61 15.57 11.18 -12.25
C PHE A 61 16.67 11.42 -11.21
N TYR A 62 17.91 11.60 -11.66
CA TYR A 62 19.04 12.03 -10.82
C TYR A 62 19.57 13.40 -11.23
N ASN A 63 20.24 14.08 -10.30
CA ASN A 63 20.78 15.41 -10.52
C ASN A 63 21.72 15.42 -11.72
N ILE A 64 21.57 16.42 -12.57
CA ILE A 64 22.40 16.59 -13.76
C ILE A 64 22.76 18.05 -13.95
N THR A 65 24.03 18.27 -14.30
CA THR A 65 24.52 19.57 -14.75
C THR A 65 24.69 19.52 -16.27
N MET A 66 23.81 20.20 -17.00
CA MET A 66 23.94 20.31 -18.45
C MET A 66 24.96 21.39 -18.82
N PRO A 67 25.72 21.23 -19.91
CA PRO A 67 26.61 22.28 -20.42
C PRO A 67 25.85 23.60 -20.63
N GLN A 68 26.33 24.69 -20.02
CA GLN A 68 25.73 26.03 -20.09
C GLN A 68 24.36 26.21 -19.39
N SER A 69 23.90 25.23 -18.60
CA SER A 69 22.68 25.35 -17.79
C SER A 69 22.99 25.24 -16.29
N LYS A 70 22.03 25.64 -15.46
CA LYS A 70 22.07 25.38 -14.01
C LYS A 70 21.86 23.88 -13.75
N SER A 71 22.48 23.36 -12.70
CA SER A 71 22.19 22.01 -12.20
C SER A 71 20.69 21.86 -11.94
N ARG A 72 20.12 20.71 -12.29
CA ARG A 72 18.72 20.37 -12.01
C ARG A 72 18.67 19.18 -11.07
N ASN A 73 18.05 19.37 -9.92
CA ASN A 73 17.86 18.31 -8.92
C ASN A 73 17.05 17.14 -9.51
N GLY A 74 17.45 15.92 -9.22
CA GLY A 74 16.72 14.72 -9.60
C GLY A 74 15.51 14.47 -8.69
N LEU A 75 14.43 13.93 -9.25
CA LEU A 75 13.26 13.54 -8.45
C LEU A 75 13.62 12.44 -7.43
N MET A 76 14.49 11.50 -7.79
CA MET A 76 14.98 10.47 -6.87
C MET A 76 15.84 11.09 -5.78
N ASP A 77 16.71 12.05 -6.09
CA ASP A 77 17.53 12.75 -5.09
C ASP A 77 16.69 13.54 -4.08
N LEU A 78 15.63 14.19 -4.57
CA LEU A 78 14.69 14.94 -3.75
C LEU A 78 13.83 14.02 -2.87
N LEU A 79 13.59 12.78 -3.31
CA LEU A 79 12.90 11.78 -2.51
C LEU A 79 13.81 11.27 -1.37
N VAL A 80 15.07 10.94 -1.66
CA VAL A 80 15.95 10.26 -0.70
C VAL A 80 16.78 11.20 0.18
N HIS A 81 17.29 12.29 -0.38
CA HIS A 81 18.22 13.21 0.28
C HIS A 81 17.96 14.68 -0.09
N PRO A 82 16.74 15.20 0.09
CA PRO A 82 16.39 16.57 -0.31
C PRO A 82 17.24 17.65 0.37
N TRP A 83 17.74 17.40 1.59
CA TRP A 83 18.64 18.31 2.32
C TRP A 83 20.01 18.50 1.67
N SER A 84 20.39 17.62 0.73
CA SER A 84 21.65 17.73 -0.02
C SER A 84 21.51 18.57 -1.29
N MET A 85 20.30 19.00 -1.63
CA MET A 85 20.01 19.78 -2.82
C MET A 85 19.93 21.26 -2.46
N ALA A 86 20.82 22.09 -3.05
CA ALA A 86 21.04 23.48 -2.62
C ALA A 86 19.78 24.37 -2.63
N ASP A 87 18.81 24.07 -3.51
CA ASP A 87 17.59 24.85 -3.70
C ASP A 87 16.31 24.09 -3.28
N SER A 88 16.41 23.04 -2.47
CA SER A 88 15.22 22.25 -2.05
C SER A 88 14.32 22.96 -1.05
N GLY A 89 14.83 23.98 -0.35
CA GLY A 89 14.10 24.70 0.69
C GLY A 89 13.99 23.94 2.02
N VAL A 90 14.67 22.81 2.17
CA VAL A 90 14.71 22.00 3.40
C VAL A 90 16.14 21.64 3.81
N ASN A 91 16.32 21.32 5.08
CA ASN A 91 17.55 20.73 5.61
C ASN A 91 17.22 19.41 6.35
N SER A 92 18.22 18.73 6.91
CA SER A 92 18.01 17.42 7.55
C SER A 92 17.03 17.44 8.73
N SER A 93 16.81 18.59 9.37
CA SER A 93 15.84 18.74 10.46
C SER A 93 14.41 19.03 9.98
N THR A 94 14.23 19.50 8.74
CA THR A 94 12.91 19.87 8.20
C THR A 94 12.43 18.97 7.07
N ALA A 95 13.33 18.20 6.46
CA ALA A 95 13.01 17.24 5.41
C ALA A 95 12.35 15.98 5.97
N VAL A 96 11.30 15.54 5.29
CA VAL A 96 10.68 14.22 5.48
C VAL A 96 11.62 13.15 4.96
N GLU A 97 11.81 12.09 5.74
CA GLU A 97 12.58 10.93 5.33
C GLU A 97 11.62 9.82 4.91
N PHE A 98 11.33 9.77 3.61
CA PHE A 98 10.57 8.67 3.03
C PHE A 98 11.46 7.43 2.99
N LYS A 99 11.00 6.34 3.61
CA LYS A 99 11.72 5.05 3.69
C LYS A 99 11.11 3.99 2.79
N THR A 100 9.91 4.28 2.28
CA THR A 100 9.08 3.35 1.53
C THR A 100 8.37 4.06 0.39
N VAL A 101 8.22 3.37 -0.75
CA VAL A 101 7.43 3.84 -1.89
C VAL A 101 6.34 2.84 -2.23
N ARG A 102 5.10 3.32 -2.34
CA ARG A 102 4.01 2.58 -3.01
C ARG A 102 4.13 2.88 -4.50
N LEU A 103 4.26 1.82 -5.30
CA LEU A 103 4.52 1.91 -6.73
C LEU A 103 3.35 1.28 -7.50
N PRO A 104 2.34 2.09 -7.86
CA PRO A 104 1.23 1.66 -8.70
C PRO A 104 1.71 1.24 -10.10
N ILE A 105 1.32 0.05 -10.53
CA ILE A 105 1.59 -0.47 -11.88
C ILE A 105 0.34 -0.98 -12.56
N GLN A 106 0.30 -0.81 -13.87
CA GLN A 106 -0.53 -1.63 -14.74
C GLN A 106 0.26 -2.90 -15.05
N PRO A 107 -0.23 -4.12 -14.75
CA PRO A 107 0.54 -5.37 -14.91
C PRO A 107 1.09 -5.61 -16.33
N GLY A 108 0.48 -5.00 -17.35
CA GLY A 108 1.01 -4.97 -18.73
C GLY A 108 2.46 -4.47 -18.84
N VAL A 109 2.95 -3.65 -17.89
CA VAL A 109 4.35 -3.18 -17.85
C VAL A 109 5.35 -4.34 -17.79
N LEU A 110 4.96 -5.48 -17.21
CA LEU A 110 5.83 -6.65 -17.05
C LEU A 110 6.18 -7.34 -18.39
N TYR A 111 5.45 -6.99 -19.46
CA TYR A 111 5.57 -7.61 -20.77
C TYR A 111 6.07 -6.67 -21.86
N ASP A 112 6.06 -5.36 -21.63
CA ASP A 112 6.41 -4.40 -22.67
C ASP A 112 7.93 -4.22 -22.82
N ASP A 113 8.51 -5.08 -23.66
CA ASP A 113 9.91 -5.03 -24.12
C ASP A 113 10.09 -4.24 -25.43
N SER A 114 8.98 -3.79 -26.04
CA SER A 114 8.96 -3.22 -27.39
C SER A 114 8.78 -1.71 -27.43
N GLY A 115 8.02 -1.17 -26.48
CA GLY A 115 7.76 0.24 -26.32
C GLY A 115 8.98 1.01 -25.83
N GLU A 116 8.78 2.31 -25.65
CA GLU A 116 9.78 3.23 -25.13
C GLU A 116 9.11 4.12 -24.09
N VAL A 117 9.74 4.29 -22.93
CA VAL A 117 9.19 5.16 -21.89
C VAL A 117 9.22 6.63 -22.31
N ASP A 118 8.15 7.36 -21.96
CA ASP A 118 8.05 8.79 -22.23
C ASP A 118 8.74 9.60 -21.12
N LEU A 119 9.95 10.09 -21.41
CA LEU A 119 10.74 10.94 -20.54
C LEU A 119 11.49 12.00 -21.34
N ASN A 120 11.95 13.05 -20.66
CA ASN A 120 12.75 14.08 -21.29
C ASN A 120 14.18 13.60 -21.52
N LYS A 121 14.45 13.16 -22.76
CA LYS A 121 15.76 12.68 -23.19
C LYS A 121 16.84 13.75 -23.19
N TRP A 122 16.48 15.03 -23.29
CA TRP A 122 17.45 16.13 -23.22
C TRP A 122 18.04 16.31 -21.83
N LEU A 123 17.44 15.71 -20.81
CA LEU A 123 17.97 15.67 -19.45
C LEU A 123 18.87 14.45 -19.25
N SER A 124 19.70 14.14 -20.23
CA SER A 124 20.69 13.05 -20.17
C SER A 124 21.95 13.46 -20.92
N ASP A 125 23.10 12.89 -20.53
CA ASP A 125 24.39 13.13 -21.16
C ASP A 125 25.18 11.83 -21.24
N LYS A 126 25.61 11.44 -22.44
CA LYS A 126 26.41 10.22 -22.69
C LYS A 126 27.75 10.20 -21.95
N THR A 127 28.25 11.36 -21.52
CA THR A 127 29.47 11.47 -20.70
C THR A 127 29.20 11.23 -19.22
N GLN A 128 27.93 11.30 -18.80
CA GLN A 128 27.44 11.04 -17.44
C GLN A 128 26.20 10.13 -17.52
N PRO A 129 26.34 8.87 -17.98
CA PRO A 129 25.19 8.03 -18.31
C PRO A 129 24.32 7.64 -17.10
N GLU A 130 24.82 7.81 -15.88
CA GLU A 130 24.06 7.56 -14.64
C GLU A 130 23.37 8.81 -14.08
N ALA A 131 23.65 10.00 -14.62
CA ALA A 131 23.02 11.25 -14.22
C ALA A 131 21.75 11.52 -15.03
N GLY A 132 20.89 12.41 -14.52
CA GLY A 132 19.71 12.84 -15.27
C GLY A 132 18.72 11.70 -15.48
N ASN A 133 18.25 11.58 -16.71
CA ASN A 133 17.47 10.45 -17.22
C ASN A 133 18.35 9.42 -17.97
N GLY A 134 19.69 9.52 -17.85
CA GLY A 134 20.63 8.67 -18.59
C GLY A 134 20.49 7.18 -18.31
N LEU A 135 20.09 6.81 -17.09
CA LEU A 135 19.84 5.41 -16.69
C LEU A 135 18.74 4.73 -17.51
N PHE A 136 17.85 5.53 -18.11
CA PHE A 136 16.79 5.05 -18.97
C PHE A 136 17.17 5.13 -20.44
N CYS A 137 18.44 5.42 -20.78
CA CYS A 137 18.87 5.51 -22.15
C CYS A 137 19.34 4.16 -22.71
N LYS A 138 18.73 3.75 -23.83
CA LYS A 138 19.08 2.54 -24.58
C LYS A 138 20.13 2.82 -25.64
N THR A 139 20.01 3.93 -26.36
CA THR A 139 21.00 4.36 -27.36
C THR A 139 21.21 5.86 -27.32
N TRP A 140 22.46 6.28 -27.49
CA TRP A 140 22.86 7.68 -27.49
C TRP A 140 22.92 8.26 -28.91
N GLN A 141 22.76 9.57 -29.03
CA GLN A 141 22.92 10.28 -30.28
C GLN A 141 24.34 10.14 -30.85
N SER A 142 24.42 9.93 -32.17
CA SER A 142 25.71 9.92 -32.89
C SER A 142 26.35 11.31 -32.91
N ASN A 143 25.55 12.34 -33.19
CA ASN A 143 25.97 13.75 -33.30
C ASN A 143 25.37 14.63 -32.18
N GLY A 144 25.41 14.13 -30.94
CA GLY A 144 24.91 14.82 -29.75
C GLY A 144 25.37 14.14 -28.46
N GLN A 145 24.97 14.70 -27.32
CA GLN A 145 25.23 14.12 -25.98
C GLN A 145 23.98 13.47 -25.38
N SER A 146 22.78 13.86 -25.82
CA SER A 146 21.52 13.38 -25.27
C SER A 146 21.19 11.94 -25.69
N CYS A 147 20.28 11.34 -24.94
CA CYS A 147 19.68 10.07 -25.30
C CYS A 147 18.88 10.16 -26.61
N GLU A 148 19.03 9.17 -27.48
CA GLU A 148 18.26 9.05 -28.72
C GLU A 148 17.01 8.18 -28.51
N LYS A 149 17.19 7.01 -27.90
CA LYS A 149 16.11 6.07 -27.57
C LYS A 149 16.20 5.67 -26.11
N ALA A 150 15.09 5.78 -25.40
CA ALA A 150 14.95 5.27 -24.06
C ALA A 150 14.71 3.74 -24.05
N VAL A 151 14.79 3.17 -22.86
CA VAL A 151 14.48 1.77 -22.58
C VAL A 151 12.97 1.51 -22.65
N SER A 152 12.59 0.24 -22.67
CA SER A 152 11.17 -0.14 -22.63
C SER A 152 10.56 0.08 -21.24
N PRO A 153 9.22 0.12 -21.10
CA PRO A 153 8.57 0.18 -19.80
C PRO A 153 8.99 -0.91 -18.83
N LYS A 154 9.09 -2.16 -19.29
CA LYS A 154 9.57 -3.28 -18.47
C LYS A 154 10.98 -3.03 -17.96
N GLN A 155 11.88 -2.57 -18.83
CA GLN A 155 13.25 -2.25 -18.44
C GLN A 155 13.30 -1.10 -17.44
N ALA A 156 12.55 -0.02 -17.67
CA ALA A 156 12.46 1.10 -16.74
C ALA A 156 11.93 0.68 -15.37
N PHE A 157 10.89 -0.16 -15.32
CA PHE A 157 10.32 -0.69 -14.08
C PHE A 157 11.36 -1.43 -13.23
N TRP A 158 12.12 -2.34 -13.84
CA TRP A 158 13.16 -3.05 -13.10
C TRP A 158 14.34 -2.14 -12.72
N THR A 159 14.69 -1.17 -13.56
CA THR A 159 15.71 -0.16 -13.24
C THR A 159 15.32 0.64 -12.00
N VAL A 160 14.08 1.14 -11.91
CA VAL A 160 13.67 1.96 -10.75
C VAL A 160 13.68 1.17 -9.45
N LEU A 161 13.25 -0.10 -9.46
CA LEU A 161 13.30 -0.96 -8.27
C LEU A 161 14.74 -1.20 -7.79
N ALA A 162 15.66 -1.39 -8.73
CA ALA A 162 17.09 -1.54 -8.42
C ALA A 162 17.70 -0.23 -7.89
N GLU A 163 17.31 0.92 -8.43
CA GLU A 163 17.74 2.22 -7.91
C GLU A 163 17.19 2.50 -6.51
N MET A 164 15.91 2.20 -6.26
CA MET A 164 15.33 2.28 -4.91
C MET A 164 16.07 1.38 -3.93
N LYS A 165 16.44 0.16 -4.35
CA LYS A 165 17.28 -0.74 -3.54
C LYS A 165 18.63 -0.11 -3.18
N LYS A 166 19.32 0.51 -4.13
CA LYS A 166 20.62 1.18 -3.90
C LYS A 166 20.53 2.27 -2.82
N HIS A 167 19.37 2.90 -2.68
CA HIS A 167 19.11 3.95 -1.69
C HIS A 167 18.40 3.44 -0.42
N ASN A 168 18.30 2.12 -0.23
CA ASN A 168 17.60 1.50 0.90
C ASN A 168 16.12 1.94 1.01
N ILE A 169 15.48 2.19 -0.13
CA ILE A 169 14.05 2.49 -0.21
C ILE A 169 13.30 1.19 -0.43
N ASN A 170 12.46 0.86 0.54
CA ASN A 170 11.57 -0.27 0.47
C ASN A 170 10.41 0.04 -0.50
N VAL A 171 9.86 -0.98 -1.16
CA VAL A 171 8.83 -0.82 -2.18
C VAL A 171 7.67 -1.77 -1.94
N MET A 172 6.46 -1.24 -1.93
CA MET A 172 5.24 -2.01 -2.12
C MET A 172 4.76 -1.79 -3.55
N ILE A 173 4.64 -2.87 -4.32
CA ILE A 173 4.16 -2.79 -5.70
C ILE A 173 2.65 -2.96 -5.69
N ASP A 174 1.94 -2.03 -6.32
CA ASP A 174 0.49 -1.98 -6.30
C ASP A 174 -0.10 -2.35 -7.67
N PHE A 175 -0.96 -3.35 -7.71
CA PHE A 175 -1.70 -3.73 -8.91
C PHE A 175 -2.84 -2.73 -9.14
N HIS A 176 -2.49 -1.69 -9.88
CA HIS A 176 -3.32 -0.54 -10.16
C HIS A 176 -3.81 -0.59 -11.59
N HIS A 177 -5.12 -0.72 -11.76
CA HIS A 177 -5.72 -0.79 -13.08
C HIS A 177 -5.68 0.61 -13.74
N ARG A 178 -5.49 0.68 -15.06
CA ARG A 178 -5.85 1.86 -15.87
C ARG A 178 -6.84 1.51 -16.98
N TYR A 179 -7.55 2.51 -17.51
CA TYR A 179 -8.33 2.36 -18.74
C TYR A 179 -7.49 1.66 -19.84
N GLY A 180 -7.80 0.40 -20.16
CA GLY A 180 -6.94 -0.35 -21.08
C GLY A 180 -7.24 -1.83 -21.26
N TYR A 181 -7.93 -2.49 -20.31
CA TYR A 181 -8.40 -3.87 -20.50
C TYR A 181 -9.74 -3.97 -21.24
N GLY A 182 -10.22 -2.86 -21.82
CA GLY A 182 -11.45 -2.82 -22.61
C GLY A 182 -12.74 -2.74 -21.80
N ASP A 183 -12.65 -2.61 -20.46
CA ASP A 183 -13.78 -2.44 -19.55
C ASP A 183 -14.15 -0.97 -19.28
N GLY A 184 -13.27 -0.04 -19.67
CA GLY A 184 -13.52 1.39 -19.51
C GLY A 184 -13.54 1.84 -18.05
N MET A 185 -12.82 1.15 -17.18
CA MET A 185 -12.66 1.53 -15.78
C MET A 185 -11.20 1.88 -15.48
N ARG A 186 -11.00 2.79 -14.52
CA ARG A 186 -9.67 3.05 -13.97
C ARG A 186 -9.39 2.06 -12.86
N ASP A 187 -10.26 2.00 -11.85
CA ASP A 187 -10.05 1.23 -10.64
C ASP A 187 -11.21 0.26 -10.36
N GLY A 188 -11.03 -0.60 -9.37
CA GLY A 188 -12.11 -1.38 -8.77
C GLY A 188 -12.66 -2.55 -9.56
N THR A 189 -12.19 -2.80 -10.79
CA THR A 189 -12.56 -3.98 -11.58
C THR A 189 -11.36 -4.88 -11.85
N VAL A 190 -11.45 -6.11 -11.32
CA VAL A 190 -10.44 -7.13 -11.60
C VAL A 190 -10.67 -7.68 -13.00
N TYR A 191 -9.60 -7.75 -13.77
CA TYR A 191 -9.61 -8.32 -15.12
C TYR A 191 -9.66 -9.86 -15.06
N SER A 192 -9.24 -10.56 -16.11
CA SER A 192 -9.24 -12.03 -16.12
C SER A 192 -8.43 -12.60 -14.95
N MET A 193 -9.08 -13.39 -14.08
CA MET A 193 -8.41 -14.06 -12.94
C MET A 193 -7.25 -14.95 -13.38
N THR A 194 -7.34 -15.57 -14.55
CA THR A 194 -6.24 -16.38 -15.11
C THR A 194 -5.05 -15.52 -15.53
N GLN A 195 -5.29 -14.32 -16.05
CA GLN A 195 -4.20 -13.41 -16.37
C GLN A 195 -3.63 -12.77 -15.10
N TYR A 196 -4.48 -12.41 -14.15
CA TYR A 196 -4.10 -11.88 -12.84
C TYR A 196 -3.15 -12.82 -12.08
N GLU A 197 -3.51 -14.12 -11.98
CA GLU A 197 -2.64 -15.13 -11.37
C GLU A 197 -1.28 -15.23 -12.09
N LYS A 198 -1.26 -15.20 -13.43
CA LYS A 198 -0.01 -15.22 -14.20
C LYS A 198 0.86 -13.99 -13.96
N ASP A 199 0.25 -12.81 -13.88
CA ASP A 199 0.95 -11.56 -13.65
C ASP A 199 1.61 -11.53 -12.27
N LEU A 200 0.90 -12.00 -11.25
CA LEU A 200 1.43 -12.15 -9.89
C LEU A 200 2.59 -13.15 -9.83
N VAL A 201 2.45 -14.33 -10.45
CA VAL A 201 3.52 -15.34 -10.51
C VAL A 201 4.75 -14.74 -11.19
N LEU A 202 4.58 -14.09 -12.35
CA LEU A 202 5.68 -13.47 -13.08
C LEU A 202 6.39 -12.40 -12.24
N LEU A 203 5.63 -11.48 -11.64
CA LEU A 203 6.18 -10.42 -10.81
C LEU A 203 6.97 -11.00 -9.61
N ALA A 204 6.33 -11.85 -8.82
CA ALA A 204 6.90 -12.41 -7.60
C ALA A 204 8.17 -13.22 -7.90
N GLN A 205 8.17 -13.99 -8.99
CA GLN A 205 9.32 -14.74 -9.46
C GLN A 205 10.48 -13.84 -9.91
N GLU A 206 10.20 -12.78 -10.69
CA GLU A 206 11.23 -11.83 -11.15
C GLU A 206 11.83 -11.03 -10.00
N ILE A 207 11.03 -10.62 -9.00
CA ILE A 207 11.52 -9.97 -7.76
C ILE A 207 12.60 -10.85 -7.10
N LYS A 208 12.29 -12.14 -6.92
CA LYS A 208 13.20 -13.11 -6.30
C LYS A 208 14.46 -13.31 -7.14
N GLN A 209 14.31 -13.53 -8.44
CA GLN A 209 15.44 -13.79 -9.35
C GLN A 209 16.39 -12.59 -9.48
N ARG A 210 15.86 -11.37 -9.37
CA ARG A 210 16.66 -10.13 -9.42
C ARG A 210 17.25 -9.76 -8.06
N GLY A 211 16.92 -10.51 -7.00
CA GLY A 211 17.37 -10.22 -5.64
C GLY A 211 16.89 -8.86 -5.15
N LEU A 212 15.65 -8.47 -5.45
CA LEU A 212 15.04 -7.20 -5.04
C LEU A 212 14.43 -7.32 -3.62
N ASP A 213 15.28 -7.54 -2.62
CA ASP A 213 14.92 -7.65 -1.20
C ASP A 213 14.37 -6.36 -0.55
N ASN A 214 14.44 -5.23 -1.27
CA ASN A 214 13.76 -4.00 -0.90
C ASN A 214 12.27 -4.02 -1.26
N VAL A 215 11.80 -4.94 -2.11
CA VAL A 215 10.36 -5.11 -2.34
C VAL A 215 9.78 -5.87 -1.17
N ILE A 216 8.96 -5.19 -0.36
CA ILE A 216 8.41 -5.74 0.89
C ILE A 216 7.13 -6.56 0.66
N GLY A 217 6.42 -6.28 -0.43
CA GLY A 217 5.15 -6.93 -0.70
C GLY A 217 4.42 -6.39 -1.92
N ILE A 218 3.25 -6.97 -2.14
CA ILE A 218 2.36 -6.67 -3.25
C ILE A 218 1.01 -6.21 -2.67
N ASP A 219 0.56 -5.03 -3.08
CA ASP A 219 -0.83 -4.61 -2.92
C ASP A 219 -1.67 -5.31 -3.99
N VAL A 220 -2.52 -6.22 -3.54
CA VAL A 220 -3.06 -7.26 -4.41
C VAL A 220 -4.00 -6.69 -5.47
N PHE A 221 -4.68 -5.57 -5.19
CA PHE A 221 -5.46 -4.82 -6.16
C PHE A 221 -5.91 -3.46 -5.60
N ASN A 222 -5.70 -2.38 -6.36
CA ASN A 222 -6.11 -1.03 -5.97
C ASN A 222 -7.63 -0.85 -5.92
N GLU A 223 -8.12 -0.30 -4.81
CA GLU A 223 -9.47 0.19 -4.57
C GLU A 223 -10.57 -0.69 -5.16
N PRO A 224 -10.80 -1.93 -4.65
CA PRO A 224 -11.73 -2.92 -5.22
C PRO A 224 -13.22 -2.57 -5.04
N TYR A 225 -13.62 -1.33 -5.34
CA TYR A 225 -14.91 -0.74 -4.96
C TYR A 225 -16.13 -1.39 -5.64
N GLN A 226 -15.95 -2.11 -6.74
CA GLN A 226 -17.03 -2.86 -7.40
C GLN A 226 -17.22 -4.27 -6.82
N LEU A 227 -16.28 -4.76 -6.01
CA LEU A 227 -16.32 -6.10 -5.46
C LEU A 227 -17.07 -6.13 -4.13
N SER A 228 -17.53 -7.32 -3.76
CA SER A 228 -17.99 -7.62 -2.41
C SER A 228 -17.08 -8.70 -1.81
N TRP A 229 -16.96 -8.74 -0.48
CA TRP A 229 -16.01 -9.60 0.22
C TRP A 229 -16.14 -11.06 -0.17
N PHE A 230 -17.31 -11.64 0.01
CA PHE A 230 -17.50 -13.10 -0.10
C PHE A 230 -18.29 -13.53 -1.33
N LYS A 231 -18.90 -12.59 -2.06
CA LYS A 231 -19.79 -12.91 -3.19
C LYS A 231 -19.46 -12.09 -4.42
N ALA A 232 -19.72 -12.69 -5.58
CA ALA A 232 -19.66 -12.00 -6.85
C ALA A 232 -20.69 -10.86 -6.92
N ARG A 233 -20.32 -9.74 -7.53
CA ARG A 233 -21.14 -8.54 -7.67
C ARG A 233 -20.80 -7.82 -8.96
N ASN A 234 -21.78 -7.23 -9.66
CA ASN A 234 -21.56 -6.43 -10.86
C ASN A 234 -20.70 -7.11 -11.96
N GLY A 235 -20.81 -8.44 -12.10
CA GLY A 235 -20.00 -9.21 -13.04
C GLY A 235 -18.54 -9.44 -12.61
N GLN A 236 -18.16 -8.99 -11.43
CA GLN A 236 -16.86 -9.21 -10.79
C GLN A 236 -16.88 -10.43 -9.88
N VAL A 237 -15.72 -11.04 -9.68
CA VAL A 237 -15.52 -12.10 -8.67
C VAL A 237 -15.63 -11.52 -7.25
N SER A 238 -15.72 -12.39 -6.24
CA SER A 238 -15.62 -11.95 -4.84
C SER A 238 -14.20 -11.48 -4.51
N TRP A 239 -14.07 -10.51 -3.61
CA TRP A 239 -12.77 -9.99 -3.19
C TRP A 239 -11.90 -11.07 -2.54
N ILE A 240 -12.51 -11.94 -1.73
CA ILE A 240 -11.82 -13.07 -1.11
C ILE A 240 -11.20 -14.03 -2.14
N LYS A 241 -11.79 -14.16 -3.33
CA LYS A 241 -11.21 -14.97 -4.42
C LYS A 241 -9.94 -14.33 -4.99
N VAL A 242 -9.91 -13.01 -5.09
CA VAL A 242 -8.74 -12.26 -5.58
C VAL A 242 -7.59 -12.43 -4.59
N ILE A 243 -7.86 -12.19 -3.29
CA ILE A 243 -6.90 -12.38 -2.20
C ILE A 243 -6.37 -13.82 -2.17
N GLY A 244 -7.25 -14.82 -2.20
CA GLY A 244 -6.84 -16.23 -2.17
C GLY A 244 -6.00 -16.64 -3.40
N THR A 245 -6.32 -16.08 -4.58
CA THR A 245 -5.52 -16.29 -5.79
C THR A 245 -4.13 -15.68 -5.63
N ALA A 246 -4.03 -14.47 -5.06
CA ALA A 246 -2.77 -13.81 -4.78
C ALA A 246 -1.92 -14.58 -3.76
N ALA A 247 -2.54 -15.04 -2.68
CA ALA A 247 -1.88 -15.85 -1.65
C ALA A 247 -1.27 -17.12 -2.25
N LYS A 248 -2.06 -17.87 -3.04
CA LYS A 248 -1.57 -19.08 -3.72
C LYS A 248 -0.43 -18.77 -4.69
N ALA A 249 -0.59 -17.77 -5.54
CA ALA A 249 0.39 -17.41 -6.57
C ALA A 249 1.74 -16.98 -5.97
N VAL A 250 1.71 -16.12 -4.95
CA VAL A 250 2.91 -15.54 -4.35
C VAL A 250 3.63 -16.54 -3.44
N HIS A 251 2.90 -17.24 -2.58
CA HIS A 251 3.49 -18.24 -1.67
C HIS A 251 4.29 -19.32 -2.44
N GLN A 252 3.79 -19.76 -3.60
CA GLN A 252 4.44 -20.79 -4.41
C GLN A 252 5.79 -20.38 -5.00
N VAL A 253 6.02 -19.09 -5.28
CA VAL A 253 7.23 -18.65 -5.99
C VAL A 253 8.12 -17.72 -5.18
N ASN A 254 7.54 -16.92 -4.29
CA ASN A 254 8.25 -15.98 -3.45
C ASN A 254 7.53 -15.77 -2.10
N PRO A 255 7.69 -16.71 -1.15
CA PRO A 255 7.07 -16.63 0.17
C PRO A 255 7.68 -15.54 1.07
N ASP A 256 8.72 -14.83 0.62
CA ASP A 256 9.37 -13.77 1.38
C ASP A 256 8.60 -12.43 1.36
N LEU A 257 7.56 -12.33 0.51
CA LEU A 257 6.77 -11.12 0.29
C LEU A 257 5.52 -11.07 1.17
N LEU A 258 5.14 -9.87 1.59
CA LEU A 258 3.83 -9.60 2.20
C LEU A 258 2.74 -9.41 1.12
N LEU A 259 1.49 -9.65 1.50
CA LEU A 259 0.31 -9.25 0.75
C LEU A 259 -0.43 -8.14 1.48
N PHE A 260 -0.59 -7.01 0.80
CA PHE A 260 -1.40 -5.89 1.25
C PHE A 260 -2.79 -6.02 0.63
N VAL A 261 -3.81 -5.91 1.48
CA VAL A 261 -5.22 -6.11 1.11
C VAL A 261 -6.03 -4.90 1.51
N GLU A 262 -6.53 -4.17 0.52
CA GLU A 262 -7.47 -3.06 0.71
C GLU A 262 -8.89 -3.55 1.00
N GLY A 263 -9.76 -2.61 1.39
CA GLY A 263 -11.20 -2.83 1.55
C GLY A 263 -11.96 -2.52 0.26
N PRO A 264 -13.10 -3.17 -0.02
CA PRO A 264 -14.03 -2.74 -1.06
C PRO A 264 -14.69 -1.39 -0.75
N GLY A 265 -15.73 -1.04 -1.52
CA GLY A 265 -16.23 0.33 -1.76
C GLY A 265 -16.69 1.20 -0.59
N GLY A 266 -17.75 1.98 -0.79
CA GLY A 266 -18.10 3.15 0.04
C GLY A 266 -18.61 2.87 1.45
N GLY A 267 -18.58 1.61 1.90
CA GLY A 267 -18.79 1.24 3.29
C GLY A 267 -20.08 0.50 3.64
N ASN A 268 -21.16 0.53 2.85
CA ASN A 268 -22.44 -0.08 3.30
C ASN A 268 -23.22 -0.83 2.22
N ASP A 269 -22.64 -0.98 1.03
CA ASP A 269 -23.29 -1.61 -0.11
C ASP A 269 -22.93 -3.10 -0.27
N ASP A 270 -22.02 -3.61 0.56
CA ASP A 270 -21.76 -5.04 0.68
C ASP A 270 -22.89 -5.74 1.45
N MET A 271 -23.45 -6.79 0.84
CA MET A 271 -24.54 -7.59 1.42
C MET A 271 -24.12 -8.41 2.65
N ASP A 272 -22.82 -8.56 2.89
CA ASP A 272 -22.27 -9.22 4.05
C ASP A 272 -21.93 -8.28 5.20
N ASN A 273 -22.23 -6.98 5.06
CA ASN A 273 -22.11 -6.04 6.16
C ASN A 273 -22.91 -6.50 7.40
N PRO A 274 -22.30 -6.48 8.60
CA PRO A 274 -23.00 -6.80 9.84
C PRO A 274 -23.98 -5.68 10.20
N THR A 275 -24.97 -6.01 11.03
CA THR A 275 -25.67 -4.98 11.81
C THR A 275 -24.80 -4.59 13.00
N ILE A 276 -24.37 -3.34 13.05
CA ILE A 276 -23.54 -2.80 14.14
C ILE A 276 -24.43 -2.03 15.11
N CYS A 277 -24.43 -2.46 16.37
CA CYS A 277 -25.22 -1.83 17.43
C CYS A 277 -24.30 -1.07 18.38
N VAL A 278 -24.44 0.25 18.44
CA VAL A 278 -23.60 1.11 19.30
C VAL A 278 -24.47 1.74 20.41
N PRO A 279 -24.00 1.79 21.68
CA PRO A 279 -24.70 2.49 22.74
C PRO A 279 -24.96 3.95 22.36
N LYS A 280 -26.19 4.43 22.56
CA LYS A 280 -26.58 5.79 22.20
C LYS A 280 -25.67 6.87 22.80
N ALA A 281 -25.15 6.63 24.00
CA ALA A 281 -24.23 7.54 24.68
C ALA A 281 -22.89 7.76 23.94
N ASN A 282 -22.49 6.80 23.09
CA ASN A 282 -21.23 6.82 22.36
C ASN A 282 -21.38 7.40 20.94
N ILE A 283 -22.61 7.68 20.49
CA ILE A 283 -22.89 8.20 19.16
C ILE A 283 -22.91 9.74 19.21
N LYS A 284 -22.24 10.36 18.23
CA LYS A 284 -22.31 11.80 17.95
C LYS A 284 -22.97 12.00 16.60
N GLU A 285 -23.72 13.08 16.42
CA GLU A 285 -24.19 13.48 15.08
C GLU A 285 -22.97 13.85 14.22
N ASP A 286 -22.79 13.16 13.09
CA ASP A 286 -21.62 13.29 12.23
C ASP A 286 -21.95 12.91 10.77
N SER A 287 -21.15 13.37 9.81
CA SER A 287 -21.37 13.09 8.39
C SER A 287 -20.79 11.76 7.89
N GLY A 288 -19.88 11.16 8.66
CA GLY A 288 -19.17 9.92 8.32
C GLY A 288 -19.92 8.64 8.67
N TYR A 289 -21.09 8.72 9.29
CA TYR A 289 -21.97 7.59 9.51
C TYR A 289 -23.43 8.03 9.66
N ALA A 290 -24.35 7.12 9.37
CA ALA A 290 -25.76 7.29 9.71
C ALA A 290 -26.10 6.40 10.92
N HIS A 291 -27.08 6.81 11.72
CA HIS A 291 -27.58 6.00 12.82
C HIS A 291 -29.09 6.14 13.00
N TRP A 292 -29.73 5.08 13.51
CA TRP A 292 -31.16 5.08 13.78
C TRP A 292 -31.54 4.05 14.83
N ARG A 293 -32.70 4.26 15.46
CA ARG A 293 -33.27 3.31 16.41
C ARG A 293 -33.95 2.15 15.66
N ASP A 294 -33.50 0.93 15.93
CA ASP A 294 -34.15 -0.31 15.48
C ASP A 294 -34.14 -1.36 16.60
N PRO A 295 -35.19 -1.40 17.44
CA PRO A 295 -35.29 -2.36 18.55
C PRO A 295 -35.43 -3.82 18.11
N GLY A 296 -35.72 -4.06 16.82
CA GLY A 296 -35.77 -5.41 16.26
C GLY A 296 -34.38 -5.98 15.98
N GLN A 297 -33.37 -5.11 15.82
CA GLN A 297 -32.00 -5.50 15.56
C GLN A 297 -31.06 -5.27 16.75
N CYS A 298 -31.24 -4.17 17.48
CA CYS A 298 -30.38 -3.74 18.58
C CYS A 298 -31.18 -3.58 19.89
N GLY A 299 -30.48 -3.57 21.02
CA GLY A 299 -31.11 -3.32 22.33
C GLY A 299 -31.71 -1.92 22.45
N ASN A 300 -32.59 -1.71 23.45
CA ASN A 300 -33.32 -0.45 23.62
C ASN A 300 -32.45 0.80 23.83
N ASP A 301 -31.24 0.63 24.38
CA ASP A 301 -30.28 1.72 24.66
C ASP A 301 -29.17 1.82 23.59
N GLN A 302 -29.33 1.10 22.48
CA GLN A 302 -28.42 1.09 21.34
C GLN A 302 -29.11 1.59 20.08
N GLU A 303 -28.32 2.05 19.13
CA GLU A 303 -28.76 2.40 17.78
C GLU A 303 -27.96 1.60 16.76
N VAL A 304 -28.57 1.33 15.61
CA VAL A 304 -27.86 0.77 14.46
C VAL A 304 -27.01 1.89 13.88
N VAL A 305 -25.75 1.60 13.55
CA VAL A 305 -24.84 2.55 12.91
C VAL A 305 -24.34 2.00 11.58
N ALA A 306 -24.37 2.83 10.54
CA ALA A 306 -23.88 2.55 9.20
C ALA A 306 -22.73 3.49 8.86
N PHE A 307 -21.49 2.96 8.91
CA PHE A 307 -20.26 3.73 8.71
C PHE A 307 -19.90 3.87 7.24
N LYS A 308 -19.60 5.09 6.80
CA LYS A 308 -19.07 5.32 5.46
C LYS A 308 -17.61 4.89 5.36
N GLY A 309 -17.20 4.52 4.16
CA GLY A 309 -15.83 4.18 3.79
C GLY A 309 -15.44 4.87 2.49
N ASN A 310 -14.16 5.13 2.33
CA ASN A 310 -13.57 5.42 1.02
C ASN A 310 -13.54 4.14 0.17
N TRP A 311 -13.33 4.28 -1.14
CA TRP A 311 -12.85 3.14 -1.91
C TRP A 311 -11.52 2.71 -1.31
N GLY A 312 -11.31 1.40 -1.14
CA GLY A 312 -10.14 0.89 -0.40
C GLY A 312 -10.36 0.73 1.11
N GLU A 313 -11.52 1.08 1.70
CA GLU A 313 -11.65 1.20 3.18
C GLU A 313 -12.65 0.24 3.84
N ASP A 314 -13.56 -0.42 3.12
CA ASP A 314 -14.63 -1.19 3.77
C ASP A 314 -14.20 -2.60 4.20
N PHE A 315 -13.77 -2.78 5.46
CA PHE A 315 -13.51 -4.12 6.02
C PHE A 315 -14.63 -4.65 6.93
N LYS A 316 -15.75 -3.93 7.07
CA LYS A 316 -16.83 -4.32 8.01
C LYS A 316 -17.42 -5.71 7.76
N PRO A 317 -17.52 -6.23 6.53
CA PRO A 317 -17.98 -7.61 6.31
C PRO A 317 -17.11 -8.70 6.97
N LEU A 318 -15.89 -8.35 7.39
CA LEU A 318 -14.98 -9.23 8.15
C LEU A 318 -15.32 -9.32 9.65
N LEU A 319 -16.19 -8.45 10.17
CA LEU A 319 -16.62 -8.52 11.56
C LEU A 319 -17.44 -9.78 11.85
N ASP A 320 -17.29 -10.32 13.06
CA ASP A 320 -18.24 -11.29 13.59
C ASP A 320 -19.62 -10.62 13.74
N LYS A 321 -20.60 -11.12 12.99
CA LYS A 321 -21.95 -10.53 12.92
C LYS A 321 -22.70 -10.57 14.25
N ASN A 322 -22.43 -11.56 15.10
CA ASN A 322 -23.11 -11.71 16.40
C ASN A 322 -22.48 -10.80 17.45
N LEU A 323 -21.16 -10.63 17.42
CA LEU A 323 -20.44 -9.72 18.31
C LEU A 323 -20.66 -8.25 17.93
N ALA A 324 -20.80 -7.94 16.64
CA ALA A 324 -21.15 -6.59 16.18
C ALA A 324 -22.48 -6.08 16.77
N LYS A 325 -23.48 -6.96 16.91
CA LYS A 325 -24.76 -6.65 17.59
C LYS A 325 -24.61 -6.39 19.09
N GLN A 326 -23.52 -6.86 19.69
CA GLN A 326 -23.21 -6.68 21.10
C GLN A 326 -22.23 -5.51 21.33
N ASN A 327 -22.03 -4.63 20.34
CA ASN A 327 -21.05 -3.55 20.37
C ASN A 327 -19.61 -4.03 20.55
N ILE A 328 -19.27 -5.20 19.98
CA ILE A 328 -17.92 -5.76 19.99
C ILE A 328 -17.42 -5.84 18.55
N ALA A 329 -16.44 -5.00 18.22
CA ALA A 329 -15.77 -5.03 16.93
C ALA A 329 -14.65 -6.09 16.96
N GLN A 330 -14.89 -7.24 16.34
CA GLN A 330 -13.96 -8.37 16.33
C GLN A 330 -13.89 -9.02 14.95
N PHE A 331 -12.68 -9.29 14.48
CA PHE A 331 -12.44 -9.99 13.22
C PHE A 331 -12.86 -11.46 13.31
N ASP A 332 -13.74 -11.91 12.41
CA ASP A 332 -14.09 -13.31 12.24
C ASP A 332 -13.09 -14.01 11.30
N VAL A 333 -11.88 -14.24 11.82
CA VAL A 333 -10.80 -14.87 11.06
C VAL A 333 -11.15 -16.30 10.62
N GLN A 334 -11.98 -17.02 11.39
CA GLN A 334 -12.40 -18.36 11.02
C GLN A 334 -13.28 -18.33 9.77
N LYS A 335 -14.25 -17.41 9.71
CA LYS A 335 -15.03 -17.20 8.50
C LYS A 335 -14.14 -16.77 7.33
N PHE A 336 -13.21 -15.84 7.55
CA PHE A 336 -12.27 -15.40 6.51
C PHE A 336 -11.49 -16.57 5.91
N SER A 337 -10.91 -17.42 6.77
CA SER A 337 -10.17 -18.62 6.35
C SER A 337 -11.06 -19.62 5.60
N ASN A 338 -12.28 -19.88 6.09
CA ASN A 338 -13.22 -20.78 5.44
C ASN A 338 -13.61 -20.26 4.04
N GLU A 339 -13.87 -18.96 3.90
CA GLU A 339 -14.26 -18.34 2.64
C GLU A 339 -13.12 -18.31 1.63
N LEU A 340 -11.85 -18.18 2.07
CA LEU A 340 -10.68 -18.37 1.20
C LEU A 340 -10.66 -19.78 0.60
N GLN A 341 -10.83 -20.81 1.43
CA GLN A 341 -10.86 -22.21 1.00
C GLN A 341 -12.04 -22.50 0.06
N LEU A 342 -13.20 -21.88 0.28
CA LEU A 342 -14.36 -22.03 -0.61
C LEU A 342 -14.15 -21.32 -1.96
N ALA A 343 -13.55 -20.14 -1.95
CA ALA A 343 -13.35 -19.33 -3.16
C ALA A 343 -12.20 -19.83 -4.03
N VAL A 344 -11.19 -20.46 -3.42
CA VAL A 344 -10.00 -21.03 -4.08
C VAL A 344 -9.80 -22.47 -3.58
N PRO A 345 -10.51 -23.46 -4.15
CA PRO A 345 -10.55 -24.83 -3.62
C PRO A 345 -9.22 -25.58 -3.57
N ASP A 346 -8.21 -25.10 -4.31
CA ASP A 346 -6.86 -25.65 -4.37
C ASP A 346 -5.86 -24.89 -3.49
N ILE A 347 -6.31 -23.93 -2.66
CA ILE A 347 -5.45 -23.29 -1.65
C ILE A 347 -5.15 -24.29 -0.52
N ASP A 348 -3.88 -24.61 -0.33
CA ASP A 348 -3.44 -25.56 0.69
C ASP A 348 -3.34 -24.92 2.08
N THR A 349 -3.24 -25.77 3.10
CA THR A 349 -3.15 -25.35 4.50
C THR A 349 -1.86 -24.60 4.82
N GLU A 350 -0.77 -24.89 4.09
CA GLU A 350 0.50 -24.20 4.26
C GLU A 350 0.40 -22.75 3.79
N THR A 351 -0.26 -22.50 2.65
CA THR A 351 -0.54 -21.17 2.12
C THR A 351 -1.45 -20.38 3.06
N LEU A 352 -2.46 -21.02 3.66
CA LEU A 352 -3.33 -20.36 4.64
C LEU A 352 -2.57 -19.99 5.92
N GLY A 353 -1.73 -20.90 6.43
CA GLY A 353 -0.87 -20.62 7.59
C GLY A 353 0.14 -19.50 7.30
N TRP A 354 0.77 -19.54 6.12
CA TRP A 354 1.66 -18.48 5.65
C TRP A 354 0.96 -17.12 5.60
N LEU A 355 -0.26 -17.06 5.08
CA LEU A 355 -1.00 -15.81 4.96
C LEU A 355 -1.45 -15.27 6.33
N LEU A 356 -2.13 -16.10 7.12
CA LEU A 356 -2.83 -15.69 8.35
C LEU A 356 -1.95 -15.72 9.61
N GLY A 357 -0.77 -16.36 9.52
CA GLY A 357 0.10 -16.64 10.65
C GLY A 357 -0.25 -17.95 11.36
N ASP A 358 0.69 -18.45 12.14
CA ASP A 358 0.64 -19.77 12.80
C ASP A 358 -0.55 -19.93 13.75
N ASP A 359 -1.05 -18.81 14.27
CA ASP A 359 -2.15 -18.74 15.24
C ASP A 359 -3.41 -18.05 14.70
N ASN A 360 -3.46 -17.74 13.41
CA ASN A 360 -4.50 -16.92 12.78
C ASN A 360 -4.69 -15.53 13.42
N MET A 361 -3.65 -15.00 14.09
CA MET A 361 -3.61 -13.66 14.66
C MET A 361 -2.50 -12.82 14.02
N GLY A 362 -2.06 -13.20 12.82
CA GLY A 362 -1.00 -12.52 12.09
C GLY A 362 0.39 -12.74 12.70
N ASN A 363 0.62 -13.74 13.55
CA ASN A 363 1.97 -14.06 14.01
C ASN A 363 2.68 -15.01 13.06
N ASN A 364 3.86 -14.59 12.56
CA ASN A 364 4.56 -15.23 11.45
C ASN A 364 3.71 -15.29 10.16
N GLY A 365 2.76 -14.36 10.02
CA GLY A 365 1.89 -14.26 8.86
C GLY A 365 2.46 -13.34 7.78
N HIS A 366 1.73 -13.19 6.68
CA HIS A 366 2.12 -12.35 5.54
C HIS A 366 1.00 -11.40 5.08
N LEU A 367 -0.15 -11.40 5.76
CA LEU A 367 -1.27 -10.51 5.48
C LEU A 367 -1.13 -9.16 6.21
N VAL A 368 -1.24 -8.07 5.45
CA VAL A 368 -1.35 -6.69 5.93
C VAL A 368 -2.64 -6.09 5.38
N PHE A 369 -3.43 -5.43 6.23
CA PHE A 369 -4.63 -4.72 5.78
C PHE A 369 -4.29 -3.27 5.45
N SER A 370 -4.77 -2.81 4.29
CA SER A 370 -4.31 -1.57 3.65
C SER A 370 -5.44 -0.57 3.35
N PRO A 371 -6.10 0.04 4.36
CA PRO A 371 -7.19 0.97 4.11
C PRO A 371 -6.73 2.25 3.40
N HIS A 372 -7.56 2.78 2.51
CA HIS A 372 -7.43 4.14 1.99
C HIS A 372 -8.32 5.09 2.78
N VAL A 373 -7.79 6.25 3.17
CA VAL A 373 -8.52 7.19 4.01
C VAL A 373 -8.35 8.61 3.50
N TYR A 374 -9.44 9.21 3.05
CA TYR A 374 -9.42 10.54 2.44
C TYR A 374 -10.44 11.51 3.06
N PRO A 375 -10.14 12.82 3.05
CA PRO A 375 -11.05 13.85 3.53
C PRO A 375 -12.20 14.13 2.55
N LYS A 376 -13.11 15.01 2.98
CA LYS A 376 -14.35 15.35 2.29
C LYS A 376 -14.18 15.82 0.86
N GLU A 377 -13.08 16.49 0.54
CA GLU A 377 -12.85 17.01 -0.82
C GLU A 377 -12.61 15.90 -1.87
N VAL A 378 -12.16 14.73 -1.42
CA VAL A 378 -12.00 13.54 -2.24
C VAL A 378 -13.21 12.62 -2.08
N ALA A 379 -13.61 12.35 -0.84
CA ALA A 379 -14.64 11.37 -0.52
C ALA A 379 -16.09 11.88 -0.63
N GLY A 380 -16.28 13.20 -0.61
CA GLY A 380 -17.59 13.86 -0.44
C GLY A 380 -18.08 13.93 1.01
N TRP A 381 -17.36 13.33 1.97
CA TRP A 381 -17.69 13.31 3.40
C TRP A 381 -16.41 13.14 4.25
N GLU A 382 -16.48 13.47 5.54
CA GLU A 382 -15.43 13.14 6.51
C GLU A 382 -16.02 13.11 7.92
N THR A 383 -15.30 12.51 8.88
CA THR A 383 -15.67 12.52 10.30
C THR A 383 -15.03 13.70 11.03
N ALA A 384 -15.73 14.24 12.03
CA ALA A 384 -15.13 15.21 12.94
C ALA A 384 -13.99 14.57 13.78
N PRO A 385 -12.96 15.33 14.16
CA PRO A 385 -11.90 14.86 15.06
C PRO A 385 -12.41 14.28 16.38
N GLY A 386 -11.63 13.38 16.99
CA GLY A 386 -11.95 12.74 18.27
C GLY A 386 -12.96 11.61 18.15
N ASP A 387 -13.96 11.58 19.03
CA ASP A 387 -14.87 10.44 19.21
C ASP A 387 -15.54 9.95 17.93
N ALA A 388 -15.98 10.86 17.04
CA ALA A 388 -16.66 10.49 15.80
C ALA A 388 -15.74 9.72 14.84
N SER A 389 -14.52 10.23 14.65
CA SER A 389 -13.48 9.55 13.86
C SER A 389 -13.04 8.25 14.51
N ASN A 390 -12.79 8.25 15.82
CA ASN A 390 -12.38 7.06 16.55
C ASN A 390 -13.43 5.94 16.44
N LEU A 391 -14.71 6.28 16.59
CA LEU A 391 -15.81 5.35 16.43
C LEU A 391 -15.82 4.75 15.01
N ARG A 392 -15.71 5.59 13.97
CA ARG A 392 -15.69 5.10 12.58
C ARG A 392 -14.51 4.19 12.32
N PHE A 393 -13.29 4.62 12.65
CA PHE A 393 -12.08 3.86 12.36
C PHE A 393 -12.04 2.53 13.12
N ASP A 394 -12.45 2.50 14.39
CA ASP A 394 -12.52 1.27 15.19
C ASP A 394 -13.40 0.21 14.54
N TRP A 395 -14.53 0.62 13.97
CA TRP A 395 -15.48 -0.29 13.32
C TRP A 395 -15.15 -0.58 11.86
N SER A 396 -14.48 0.33 11.14
CA SER A 396 -14.15 0.14 9.73
C SER A 396 -12.93 -0.74 9.51
N TRP A 397 -11.88 -0.62 10.34
CA TRP A 397 -10.64 -1.39 10.16
C TRP A 397 -9.78 -1.53 11.42
N GLY A 398 -9.94 -0.67 12.44
CA GLY A 398 -9.16 -0.73 13.69
C GLY A 398 -9.31 -2.04 14.46
N PHE A 399 -10.44 -2.74 14.31
CA PHE A 399 -10.63 -4.08 14.86
C PHE A 399 -9.66 -5.14 14.31
N LEU A 400 -9.14 -4.94 13.09
CA LEU A 400 -8.15 -5.85 12.48
C LEU A 400 -6.80 -5.73 13.17
N TYR A 401 -6.40 -4.49 13.52
CA TYR A 401 -5.22 -4.26 14.35
C TYR A 401 -5.35 -4.92 15.72
N LYS A 402 -6.51 -4.77 16.37
CA LYS A 402 -6.81 -5.42 17.65
C LYS A 402 -6.80 -6.96 17.56
N ALA A 403 -7.04 -7.51 16.37
CA ALA A 403 -6.96 -8.94 16.09
C ALA A 403 -5.52 -9.45 15.81
N GLY A 404 -4.52 -8.56 15.79
CA GLY A 404 -3.10 -8.90 15.62
C GLY A 404 -2.54 -8.67 14.21
N TYR A 405 -3.34 -8.17 13.28
CA TYR A 405 -2.91 -7.92 11.89
C TYR A 405 -2.38 -6.49 11.72
N PRO A 406 -1.28 -6.27 10.99
CA PRO A 406 -0.81 -4.91 10.73
C PRO A 406 -1.82 -4.11 9.89
N ILE A 407 -1.90 -2.82 10.20
CA ILE A 407 -2.61 -1.82 9.40
C ILE A 407 -1.58 -0.86 8.84
N VAL A 408 -1.56 -0.68 7.53
CA VAL A 408 -0.77 0.33 6.82
C VAL A 408 -1.73 1.11 5.96
N LEU A 409 -1.87 2.42 6.10
CA LEU A 409 -2.76 3.14 5.19
C LEU A 409 -2.15 3.16 3.78
N GLY A 410 -2.81 2.50 2.83
CA GLY A 410 -2.34 2.39 1.44
C GLY A 410 -2.33 3.74 0.72
N GLU A 411 -3.28 4.60 1.09
CA GLU A 411 -3.36 5.98 0.64
C GLU A 411 -3.99 6.88 1.71
N ALA A 412 -3.36 8.02 1.98
CA ALA A 412 -3.95 9.13 2.72
C ALA A 412 -3.33 10.45 2.27
N SER A 413 -4.15 11.48 2.08
CA SER A 413 -3.70 12.82 1.66
C SER A 413 -4.76 13.89 1.89
N TRP A 414 -4.48 15.09 1.39
CA TRP A 414 -5.34 16.25 1.40
C TRP A 414 -5.02 17.16 0.21
N LYS A 415 -5.85 18.18 -0.01
CA LYS A 415 -5.63 19.31 -0.92
C LYS A 415 -5.91 20.64 -0.25
N SER A 416 -7.00 20.72 0.50
CA SER A 416 -7.42 21.92 1.22
C SER A 416 -6.85 22.00 2.63
N PHE A 417 -7.03 23.17 3.25
CA PHE A 417 -6.74 23.36 4.65
C PHE A 417 -7.62 22.48 5.54
N GLU A 418 -8.90 22.33 5.20
CA GLU A 418 -9.87 21.48 5.88
C GLU A 418 -9.46 20.00 5.79
N GLY A 419 -9.09 19.52 4.60
CA GLY A 419 -8.59 18.15 4.43
C GLY A 419 -7.31 17.89 5.22
N LYS A 420 -6.40 18.87 5.26
CA LYS A 420 -5.19 18.78 6.11
C LYS A 420 -5.54 18.74 7.60
N ASN A 421 -6.56 19.48 8.04
CA ASN A 421 -7.03 19.41 9.42
C ASN A 421 -7.62 18.04 9.75
N PHE A 422 -8.41 17.44 8.85
CA PHE A 422 -8.87 16.06 9.03
C PHE A 422 -7.68 15.11 9.17
N PHE A 423 -6.70 15.18 8.26
CA PHE A 423 -5.49 14.36 8.33
C PHE A 423 -4.77 14.52 9.68
N THR A 424 -4.47 15.77 10.08
CA THR A 424 -3.64 16.06 11.27
C THR A 424 -4.37 15.98 12.60
N GLN A 425 -5.69 16.14 12.65
CA GLN A 425 -6.47 16.21 13.88
C GLN A 425 -7.37 14.99 14.11
N ALA A 426 -7.68 14.21 13.07
CA ALA A 426 -8.46 12.98 13.19
C ALA A 426 -7.60 11.75 12.92
N LEU A 427 -7.03 11.64 11.71
CA LEU A 427 -6.36 10.43 11.25
C LEU A 427 -5.04 10.15 12.00
N MET A 428 -4.10 11.10 12.00
CA MET A 428 -2.81 10.92 12.65
C MET A 428 -2.90 10.69 14.17
N PRO A 429 -3.78 11.39 14.91
CA PRO A 429 -4.03 11.08 16.31
C PRO A 429 -4.60 9.69 16.54
N TYR A 430 -5.54 9.22 15.71
CA TYR A 430 -6.08 7.86 15.81
C TYR A 430 -5.00 6.79 15.63
N LEU A 431 -4.16 6.92 14.60
CA LEU A 431 -3.03 6.00 14.36
C LEU A 431 -2.07 5.95 15.57
N THR A 432 -1.80 7.09 16.18
CA THR A 432 -0.93 7.19 17.36
C THR A 432 -1.57 6.55 18.59
N GLN A 433 -2.84 6.88 18.88
CA GLN A 433 -3.54 6.46 20.08
C GLN A 433 -3.93 4.98 20.07
N SER A 434 -4.22 4.42 18.89
CA SER A 434 -4.53 2.99 18.71
C SER A 434 -3.31 2.08 18.86
N GLY A 435 -2.10 2.64 18.75
CA GLY A 435 -0.84 1.89 18.77
C GLY A 435 -0.35 1.43 17.40
N ILE A 436 -1.13 1.62 16.33
CA ILE A 436 -0.74 1.32 14.94
C ILE A 436 0.55 2.09 14.57
N GLY A 437 0.62 3.35 14.98
CA GLY A 437 1.72 4.26 14.72
C GLY A 437 1.44 5.18 13.53
N SER A 438 1.80 6.45 13.69
CA SER A 438 1.72 7.49 12.65
C SER A 438 2.72 7.30 11.50
N ASN A 439 3.58 6.30 11.60
CA ASN A 439 4.61 5.91 10.65
C ASN A 439 4.29 4.59 9.94
N ASN A 440 3.01 4.35 9.66
CA ASN A 440 2.49 3.22 8.91
C ASN A 440 1.48 3.67 7.86
N LEU A 441 1.92 4.52 6.93
CA LEU A 441 1.08 5.03 5.84
C LEU A 441 1.89 5.45 4.60
N TYR A 442 1.27 5.34 3.44
CA TYR A 442 1.75 5.95 2.21
C TYR A 442 0.99 7.26 1.96
N PHE A 443 1.72 8.37 1.99
CA PHE A 443 1.19 9.66 1.58
C PHE A 443 0.94 9.65 0.08
N TRP A 444 -0.28 9.97 -0.35
CA TRP A 444 -0.62 10.10 -1.76
C TRP A 444 -0.42 11.56 -2.21
N ALA A 445 0.50 11.92 -3.09
CA ALA A 445 1.51 11.13 -3.81
C ALA A 445 2.60 12.06 -4.37
N ILE A 446 3.45 11.53 -5.25
CA ILE A 446 4.19 12.26 -6.28
C ILE A 446 3.50 11.96 -7.62
N GLY A 447 2.93 12.97 -8.27
CA GLY A 447 2.24 12.79 -9.56
C GLY A 447 1.41 13.98 -10.00
N TYR A 448 0.72 13.82 -11.14
CA TYR A 448 -0.26 14.75 -11.68
C TYR A 448 -1.62 14.55 -11.02
N LEU A 449 -1.84 15.19 -9.88
CA LEU A 449 -3.00 14.95 -9.02
C LEU A 449 -4.07 16.04 -9.18
N GLY A 450 -5.33 15.62 -9.22
CA GLY A 450 -6.48 16.51 -9.44
C GLY A 450 -7.14 17.03 -8.15
N ASP A 451 -7.19 16.20 -7.13
CA ASP A 451 -8.00 16.34 -5.90
C ASP A 451 -7.17 16.24 -4.61
N THR A 452 -5.86 16.00 -4.74
CA THR A 452 -4.86 15.94 -3.65
C THR A 452 -3.63 16.79 -3.99
N VAL A 453 -2.79 17.08 -2.99
CA VAL A 453 -1.48 17.74 -3.18
C VAL A 453 -0.39 16.74 -3.58
N SER A 454 0.54 17.17 -4.44
CA SER A 454 1.76 16.40 -4.74
C SER A 454 2.90 16.79 -3.78
N ALA A 455 3.64 15.80 -3.27
CA ALA A 455 4.80 16.01 -2.40
C ALA A 455 5.98 16.65 -3.15
N ILE A 456 6.13 16.30 -4.43
CA ILE A 456 7.06 16.92 -5.38
C ILE A 456 6.26 17.31 -6.61
N ASN A 457 6.38 18.56 -7.06
CA ASN A 457 5.67 19.02 -8.25
C ASN A 457 6.23 18.30 -9.49
N PRO A 458 5.43 17.52 -10.24
CA PRO A 458 5.92 16.74 -11.37
C PRO A 458 6.35 17.61 -12.57
N ASN A 459 5.91 18.86 -12.65
CA ASN A 459 6.34 19.79 -13.70
C ASN A 459 7.65 20.50 -13.33
N THR A 460 7.74 21.07 -12.13
CA THR A 460 8.88 21.91 -11.75
C THR A 460 10.00 21.16 -11.04
N GLY A 461 9.71 19.99 -10.46
CA GLY A 461 10.65 19.27 -9.60
C GLY A 461 10.83 19.93 -8.22
N GLU A 462 9.96 20.86 -7.83
CA GLU A 462 10.04 21.54 -6.55
C GLU A 462 9.33 20.73 -5.45
N LEU A 463 9.93 20.69 -4.25
CA LEU A 463 9.29 20.12 -3.07
C LEU A 463 8.12 20.97 -2.62
N ASN A 464 7.04 20.32 -2.20
CA ASN A 464 5.97 20.99 -1.49
C ASN A 464 6.36 21.17 0.00
N LEU A 465 6.79 22.37 0.37
CA LEU A 465 7.26 22.66 1.72
C LEU A 465 6.17 22.50 2.80
N ASP A 466 4.89 22.71 2.46
CA ASP A 466 3.79 22.49 3.40
C ASP A 466 3.62 20.99 3.70
N VAL A 467 3.75 20.13 2.68
CA VAL A 467 3.78 18.67 2.87
C VAL A 467 4.98 18.26 3.73
N GLN A 468 6.16 18.81 3.45
CA GLN A 468 7.36 18.52 4.23
C GLN A 468 7.16 18.87 5.71
N GLN A 469 6.69 20.08 6.00
CA GLN A 469 6.43 20.54 7.37
C GLN A 469 5.33 19.73 8.07
N THR A 470 4.30 19.32 7.33
CA THR A 470 3.14 18.59 7.89
C THR A 470 3.50 17.14 8.23
N LEU A 471 4.27 16.47 7.38
CA LEU A 471 4.61 15.05 7.56
C LEU A 471 5.82 14.83 8.48
N LYS A 472 6.76 15.79 8.56
CA LYS A 472 8.00 15.66 9.33
C LYS A 472 7.81 15.18 10.79
N PRO A 473 6.81 15.64 11.56
CA PRO A 473 6.61 15.16 12.92
C PRO A 473 6.30 13.65 13.01
N TYR A 474 5.75 13.07 11.94
CA TYR A 474 5.34 11.67 11.88
C TYR A 474 6.39 10.78 11.21
N PHE A 475 7.07 11.30 10.19
CA PHE A 475 7.99 10.55 9.34
C PHE A 475 9.44 10.94 9.67
N ASN A 476 9.97 10.33 10.72
CA ASN A 476 11.38 10.45 11.14
C ASN A 476 12.15 9.13 11.01
#